data_AF-A0A498DWJ4-F1
#
_entry.id   AF-A0A498DWJ4-F1
#
_cell.length_a   1.000
_cell.length_b   1.000
_cell.length_c   1.000
_cell.angle_alpha   90.00
_cell.angle_beta   90.00
_cell.angle_gamma   90.00
#
_symmetry.space_group_name_H-M   'P 1'
#
loop_
_entity.id
_entity.type
_entity.pdbx_description
1 polymer ?
#
loop_
_entity_poly.entity_id
_entity_poly.type
_entity_poly.pdbx_seq_one_letter_code
_entity_poly.pdbx_strand_id
1 'polypeptide(L)'
;MYGGDPIGDFYRGDITLRRLRVLIEGLPPDGALGRAASGHAWTLADMRDADTLDVLGRLFVATYNANRAESAPELPWPDPVPRPGDPTPKQKAKAAKREKRAAREGYEDIVAQVAPGRI
;
A
#
# COMPACT_ATOMS: atom_id res chain seq x y z
N MET A 1 34.87 -2.50 -6.02
CA MET A 1 33.79 -2.57 -7.02
C MET A 1 32.85 -3.70 -6.63
N TYR A 2 31.59 -3.39 -6.30
CA TYR A 2 30.54 -4.40 -6.26
C TYR A 2 30.11 -4.65 -7.72
N GLY A 3 30.60 -5.72 -8.34
CA GLY A 3 30.39 -5.95 -9.77
C GLY A 3 31.01 -7.21 -10.36
N GLY A 4 31.23 -8.26 -9.56
CA GLY A 4 31.53 -9.58 -10.10
C GLY A 4 30.26 -10.30 -10.53
N ASP A 5 30.39 -11.33 -11.37
CA ASP A 5 29.32 -12.29 -11.67
C ASP A 5 29.58 -13.58 -10.87
N PRO A 6 29.18 -13.63 -9.57
CA PRO A 6 29.44 -14.79 -8.72
C PRO A 6 28.75 -16.06 -9.23
N ILE A 7 27.68 -15.93 -10.02
CA ILE A 7 27.02 -17.08 -10.65
C ILE A 7 27.92 -17.62 -11.76
N GLY A 8 28.42 -16.76 -12.65
CA GLY A 8 29.38 -17.13 -13.67
C GLY A 8 30.68 -17.68 -13.09
N ASP A 9 31.20 -17.09 -12.00
CA ASP A 9 32.40 -17.58 -11.29
C ASP A 9 32.18 -19.01 -10.77
N PHE A 10 30.98 -19.32 -10.26
CA PHE A 10 30.65 -20.68 -9.83
C PHE A 10 30.61 -21.66 -11.00
N TYR A 11 30.00 -21.28 -12.13
CA TYR A 11 29.94 -22.13 -13.33
C TYR A 11 31.32 -22.35 -13.98
N ARG A 12 32.24 -21.40 -13.86
CA ARG A 12 33.64 -21.55 -14.29
C ARG A 12 34.49 -22.37 -13.33
N GLY A 13 34.01 -22.61 -12.11
CA GLY A 13 34.76 -23.28 -11.05
C GLY A 13 35.71 -22.36 -10.27
N ASP A 14 35.63 -21.04 -10.47
CA ASP A 14 36.44 -20.03 -9.79
C ASP A 14 36.05 -19.89 -8.30
N ILE A 15 34.80 -20.22 -7.96
CA ILE A 15 34.31 -20.27 -6.57
C ILE A 15 33.57 -21.58 -6.28
N THR A 16 33.60 -21.99 -5.00
CA THR A 16 32.90 -23.18 -4.53
C THR A 16 31.42 -22.90 -4.23
N LEU A 17 30.59 -23.96 -4.21
CA LEU A 17 29.18 -23.86 -3.80
C LEU A 17 29.03 -23.28 -2.39
N ARG A 18 29.94 -23.63 -1.47
CA ARG A 18 29.95 -23.08 -0.11
C ARG A 18 30.13 -21.56 -0.13
N ARG A 19 31.02 -21.05 -0.98
CA ARG A 19 31.26 -19.61 -1.13
C ARG A 19 30.09 -18.91 -1.79
N LEU A 20 29.51 -19.49 -2.85
CA LEU A 20 28.33 -18.94 -3.50
C LEU A 20 27.15 -18.82 -2.51
N ARG A 21 26.92 -19.85 -1.69
CA ARG A 21 25.87 -19.84 -0.66
C ARG A 21 26.02 -18.66 0.31
N VAL A 22 27.24 -18.42 0.82
CA VAL A 22 27.50 -17.30 1.73
C VAL A 22 27.22 -15.95 1.07
N LEU A 23 27.53 -15.79 -0.22
CA LEU A 23 27.24 -14.56 -0.95
C LEU A 23 25.73 -14.32 -1.10
N ILE A 24 24.95 -15.38 -1.35
CA ILE A 24 23.49 -15.30 -1.46
C ILE A 24 22.86 -15.00 -0.09
N GLU A 25 23.29 -15.70 0.97
CA GLU A 25 22.80 -15.50 2.33
C GLU A 25 23.20 -14.14 2.92
N GLY A 26 24.33 -13.59 2.46
CA GLY A 26 24.80 -12.25 2.82
C GLY A 26 24.21 -11.12 1.97
N LEU A 27 23.27 -11.41 1.06
CA LEU A 27 22.60 -10.35 0.31
C LEU A 27 21.81 -9.44 1.26
N PRO A 28 21.83 -8.13 1.01
CA PRO A 28 21.09 -7.21 1.85
C PRO A 28 19.58 -7.49 1.70
N PRO A 29 18.80 -7.41 2.78
CA PRO A 29 17.38 -7.79 2.80
C PRO A 29 16.50 -6.90 1.91
N ASP A 30 16.97 -5.68 1.62
CA ASP A 30 16.36 -4.72 0.69
C ASP A 30 16.89 -4.84 -0.75
N GLY A 31 17.77 -5.80 -1.01
CA GLY A 31 18.31 -6.11 -2.34
C GLY A 31 17.27 -6.74 -3.28
N ALA A 32 17.62 -6.88 -4.56
CA ALA A 32 16.68 -7.34 -5.61
C ALA A 32 16.00 -8.68 -5.27
N LEU A 33 16.74 -9.63 -4.69
CA LEU A 33 16.19 -10.91 -4.23
C LEU A 33 15.17 -10.73 -3.10
N GLY A 34 15.50 -9.90 -2.10
CA GLY A 34 14.60 -9.59 -0.99
C GLY A 34 13.30 -8.96 -1.47
N ARG A 35 13.37 -8.00 -2.41
CA ARG A 35 12.21 -7.36 -3.03
C ARG A 35 11.35 -8.32 -3.83
N ALA A 36 11.98 -9.25 -4.56
CA ALA A 36 11.27 -10.27 -5.32
C ALA A 36 10.53 -11.25 -4.39
N ALA A 37 11.14 -11.60 -3.25
CA ALA A 37 10.54 -12.51 -2.26
C ALA A 37 9.40 -11.86 -1.47
N SER A 38 9.54 -10.59 -1.07
CA SER A 38 8.49 -9.83 -0.35
C SER A 38 7.37 -9.34 -1.27
N GLY A 39 7.60 -9.29 -2.59
CA GLY A 39 6.70 -8.69 -3.56
C GLY A 39 6.67 -7.16 -3.53
N HIS A 40 7.51 -6.52 -2.71
CA HIS A 40 7.61 -5.07 -2.60
C HIS A 40 8.98 -4.58 -2.09
N ALA A 41 9.30 -3.32 -2.36
CA ALA A 41 10.59 -2.76 -1.96
C ALA A 41 10.67 -2.31 -0.50
N TRP A 42 9.54 -2.19 0.21
CA TRP A 42 9.52 -1.61 1.55
C TRP A 42 10.20 -2.51 2.59
N THR A 43 11.01 -1.86 3.41
CA THR A 43 11.62 -2.39 4.63
C THR A 43 10.74 -2.09 5.85
N LEU A 44 11.15 -2.62 7.01
CA LEU A 44 10.51 -2.27 8.28
C LEU A 44 10.62 -0.78 8.61
N ALA A 45 11.70 -0.11 8.19
CA ALA A 45 11.86 1.33 8.39
C ALA A 45 10.81 2.10 7.57
N ASP A 46 10.62 1.74 6.30
CA ASP A 46 9.62 2.38 5.44
C ASP A 46 8.19 2.24 6.00
N MET A 47 7.87 1.06 6.55
CA MET A 47 6.58 0.82 7.20
C MET A 47 6.38 1.72 8.43
N ARG A 48 7.41 1.85 9.28
CA ARG A 48 7.37 2.71 10.47
C ARG A 48 7.28 4.19 10.12
N ASP A 49 7.97 4.60 9.07
CA ASP A 49 7.94 5.98 8.59
C ASP A 49 6.55 6.32 8.04
N ALA A 50 5.93 5.41 7.28
CA ALA A 50 4.55 5.57 6.82
C ALA A 50 3.56 5.70 7.98
N ASP A 51 3.67 4.85 9.01
CA ASP A 51 2.83 4.94 10.21
C ASP A 51 3.05 6.27 10.96
N THR A 52 4.31 6.72 11.05
CA THR A 52 4.66 8.00 11.67
C THR A 52 4.04 9.17 10.92
N LEU A 53 4.14 9.19 9.59
CA LEU A 53 3.54 10.23 8.74
C LEU A 53 2.01 10.26 8.87
N ASP A 54 1.36 9.10 8.93
CA ASP A 54 -0.10 9.01 9.12
C ASP A 54 -0.53 9.61 10.47
N VAL A 55 0.19 9.27 11.54
CA VAL A 55 -0.08 9.81 12.88
C VAL A 55 0.16 11.31 12.93
N LEU A 56 1.25 11.80 12.33
CA LEU A 56 1.55 13.23 12.27
C LEU A 56 0.49 14.01 11.49
N GLY A 57 0.04 13.49 10.35
CA GLY A 57 -1.04 14.08 9.57
C GLY A 57 -2.34 14.17 10.38
N ARG A 58 -2.71 13.10 11.09
CA ARG A 58 -3.88 13.10 11.98
C ARG A 58 -3.71 14.10 13.12
N LEU A 59 -2.56 14.12 13.78
CA LEU A 59 -2.30 15.05 14.89
C LEU A 59 -2.41 16.50 14.42
N PHE A 60 -1.88 16.82 13.24
CA PHE A 60 -2.03 18.13 12.63
C PHE A 60 -3.50 18.51 12.43
N VAL A 61 -4.29 17.63 11.78
CA VAL A 61 -5.72 17.89 11.55
C VAL A 61 -6.50 18.01 12.85
N ALA A 62 -6.25 17.12 13.82
CA ALA A 62 -6.86 17.18 15.14
C ALA A 62 -6.59 18.51 15.83
N THR A 63 -5.33 18.97 15.78
CA THR A 63 -4.90 20.22 16.39
C THR A 63 -5.52 21.42 15.68
N TYR A 64 -5.53 21.43 14.35
CA TYR A 64 -6.17 22.48 13.57
C TYR A 64 -7.67 22.56 13.87
N ASN A 65 -8.38 21.43 13.84
CA ASN A 65 -9.82 21.39 14.09
C ASN A 65 -10.19 21.72 15.54
N ALA A 66 -9.32 21.44 16.50
CA ALA A 66 -9.53 21.84 17.89
C ALA A 66 -9.32 23.35 18.13
N ASN A 67 -8.51 24.01 17.29
CA ASN A 67 -8.13 25.41 17.47
C ASN A 67 -8.68 26.34 16.36
N ARG A 68 -9.47 25.83 15.42
CA ARG A 68 -10.11 26.65 14.38
C ARG A 68 -11.17 27.55 14.99
N ALA A 69 -11.44 28.67 14.33
CA ALA A 69 -12.61 29.49 14.65
C ALA A 69 -13.91 28.67 14.42
N GLU A 70 -14.95 28.94 15.21
CA GLU A 70 -16.22 28.20 15.15
C GLU A 70 -16.86 28.26 13.76
N SER A 71 -16.73 29.40 13.08
CA SER A 71 -17.25 29.64 11.72
C SER A 71 -16.35 29.09 10.60
N ALA A 72 -15.11 28.70 10.89
CA ALA A 72 -14.23 28.11 9.89
C ALA A 72 -14.65 26.67 9.59
N PRO A 73 -14.56 26.19 8.34
CA PRO A 73 -14.87 24.81 8.02
C PRO A 73 -13.91 23.83 8.72
N GLU A 74 -14.41 22.65 9.06
CA GLU A 74 -13.56 21.56 9.56
C GLU A 74 -12.68 21.02 8.45
N LEU A 75 -11.40 20.84 8.74
CA LEU A 75 -10.46 20.21 7.82
C LEU A 75 -10.72 18.69 7.81
N PRO A 76 -10.84 18.06 6.63
CA PRO A 76 -11.07 16.62 6.57
C PRO A 76 -9.85 15.84 7.08
N TRP A 77 -10.10 14.68 7.66
CA TRP A 77 -9.05 13.76 8.05
C TRP A 77 -8.25 13.29 6.83
N PRO A 78 -6.92 13.22 6.93
CA PRO A 78 -6.07 12.85 5.80
C PRO A 78 -6.19 11.36 5.53
N ASP A 79 -6.10 11.00 4.25
CA ASP A 79 -5.95 9.61 3.84
C ASP A 79 -4.57 9.08 4.26
N PRO A 80 -4.48 7.79 4.64
CA PRO A 80 -3.20 7.14 4.92
C PRO A 80 -2.25 7.16 3.71
N VAL A 81 -0.95 7.20 3.96
CA VAL A 81 0.08 7.02 2.93
C VAL A 81 -0.12 5.65 2.27
N PRO A 82 -0.09 5.57 0.92
CA PRO A 82 -0.24 4.30 0.22
C PRO A 82 0.86 3.29 0.60
N ARG A 83 0.44 2.09 1.01
CA ARG A 83 1.33 0.98 1.37
C ARG A 83 1.39 -0.07 0.25
N PRO A 84 2.45 -0.89 0.20
CA PRO A 84 2.47 -2.05 -0.67
C PRO A 84 1.28 -2.97 -0.39
N GLY A 85 0.59 -3.39 -1.45
CA GLY A 85 -0.64 -4.18 -1.35
C GLY A 85 -1.92 -3.35 -1.26
N ASP A 86 -1.84 -2.04 -1.01
CA ASP A 86 -3.03 -1.19 -1.06
C ASP A 86 -3.61 -1.13 -2.47
N PRO A 87 -4.95 -1.04 -2.59
CA PRO A 87 -5.58 -0.88 -3.88
C PRO A 87 -5.13 0.43 -4.53
N THR A 88 -4.67 0.32 -5.78
CA THR A 88 -4.35 1.47 -6.62
C THR A 88 -5.57 2.39 -6.76
N PRO A 89 -5.38 3.69 -7.05
CA PRO A 89 -6.50 4.62 -7.29
C PRO A 89 -7.51 4.09 -8.33
N LYS A 90 -7.02 3.40 -9.36
CA LYS A 90 -7.86 2.74 -10.37
C LYS A 90 -8.70 1.60 -9.80
N GLN A 91 -8.12 0.78 -8.92
CA GLN A 91 -8.85 -0.29 -8.22
C GLN A 91 -9.89 0.29 -7.26
N LYS A 92 -9.54 1.34 -6.50
CA LYS A 92 -10.48 2.07 -5.62
C LYS A 92 -11.66 2.64 -6.42
N ALA A 93 -11.39 3.32 -7.54
CA ALA A 93 -12.43 3.86 -8.42
C ALA A 93 -13.34 2.77 -9.00
N LYS A 94 -12.77 1.62 -9.40
CA LYS A 94 -13.54 0.47 -9.89
C LYS A 94 -14.43 -0.11 -8.78
N ALA A 95 -13.91 -0.22 -7.55
CA ALA A 95 -14.68 -0.69 -6.40
C ALA A 95 -15.85 0.26 -6.08
N ALA A 96 -15.59 1.57 -6.01
CA ALA A 96 -16.62 2.58 -5.77
C ALA A 96 -17.72 2.57 -6.85
N LYS A 97 -17.36 2.36 -8.12
CA LYS A 97 -18.35 2.22 -9.20
C LYS A 97 -19.22 0.99 -9.02
N ARG A 98 -18.65 -0.14 -8.59
CA ARG A 98 -19.40 -1.37 -8.31
C ARG A 98 -20.36 -1.20 -7.13
N GLU A 99 -19.89 -0.55 -6.07
CA GLU A 99 -20.70 -0.25 -4.88
C GLU A 99 -21.88 0.66 -5.23
N LYS A 100 -21.64 1.76 -5.97
CA LYS A 100 -22.73 2.64 -6.45
C LYS A 100 -23.77 1.90 -7.28
N ARG A 101 -23.34 0.96 -8.13
CA ARG A 101 -24.26 0.14 -8.92
C ARG A 101 -25.09 -0.78 -8.02
N ALA A 102 -24.44 -1.48 -7.08
CA ALA A 102 -25.13 -2.37 -6.14
C ALA A 102 -26.12 -1.62 -5.25
N ALA A 103 -25.77 -0.42 -4.79
CA ALA A 103 -26.66 0.44 -4.00
C ALA A 103 -27.90 0.86 -4.81
N ARG A 104 -27.71 1.18 -6.10
CA ARG A 104 -28.82 1.52 -7.00
C ARG A 104 -29.74 0.31 -7.22
N GLU A 105 -29.18 -0.86 -7.50
CA GLU A 105 -29.94 -2.10 -7.68
C GLU A 105 -30.73 -2.45 -6.40
N GLY A 106 -30.09 -2.37 -5.23
CA GLY A 106 -30.77 -2.59 -3.95
C GLY A 106 -31.87 -1.57 -3.64
N TYR A 107 -31.69 -0.30 -4.02
CA TYR A 107 -32.75 0.70 -3.92
C TYR A 107 -33.93 0.37 -4.83
N GLU A 108 -33.66 0.00 -6.08
CA GLU A 108 -34.69 -0.40 -7.05
C GLU A 108 -35.47 -1.63 -6.55
N ASP A 109 -34.80 -2.61 -5.95
CA ASP A 109 -35.42 -3.79 -5.33
C ASP A 109 -36.34 -3.41 -4.15
N ILE A 110 -35.88 -2.55 -3.25
CA ILE A 110 -36.70 -2.08 -2.11
C ILE A 110 -37.94 -1.33 -2.61
N VAL A 111 -37.78 -0.45 -3.60
CA VAL A 111 -38.91 0.30 -4.17
C VAL A 111 -39.91 -0.66 -4.82
N ALA A 112 -39.45 -1.67 -5.54
CA ALA A 112 -40.32 -2.67 -6.16
C ALA A 112 -41.13 -3.47 -5.13
N GLN A 113 -40.56 -3.75 -3.95
CA GLN A 113 -41.26 -4.45 -2.86
C GLN A 113 -42.28 -3.57 -2.13
N VAL A 114 -41.96 -2.29 -1.91
CA VAL A 114 -42.77 -1.39 -1.06
C VAL A 114 -43.83 -0.64 -1.86
N ALA A 115 -43.63 -0.41 -3.16
CA ALA A 115 -44.57 0.31 -4.02
C ALA A 115 -44.69 -0.33 -5.42
N PRO A 116 -45.25 -1.55 -5.53
CA PRO A 116 -45.42 -2.20 -6.82
C PRO A 116 -46.38 -1.37 -7.72
N GLY A 117 -45.85 -0.83 -8.82
CA GLY A 117 -46.60 -0.09 -9.84
C GLY A 117 -46.39 1.43 -9.93
N ARG A 118 -45.41 2.01 -9.22
CA ARG A 118 -45.13 3.47 -9.25
C ARG A 118 -43.86 3.89 -10.02
N ILE A 119 -43.31 3.01 -10.85
CA ILE A 119 -42.19 3.30 -11.75
C ILE A 119 -42.67 3.23 -13.20
#